data_AF-A0A3B8XDN2-F1
#
_entry.id   AF-A0A3B8XDN2-F1
#
_cell.length_a   1.000
_cell.length_b   1.000
_cell.length_c   1.000
_cell.angle_alpha   90.00
_cell.angle_beta   90.00
_cell.angle_gamma   90.00
#
_symmetry.space_group_name_H-M   'P 1'
#
loop_
_entity.id
_entity.type
_entity.pdbx_description
1 polymer ?
#
loop_
_entity_poly.entity_id
_entity_poly.type
_entity_poly.pdbx_seq_one_letter_code
_entity_poly.pdbx_strand_id
1 'polypeptide(L)'
;FQAPVEVKEGGVVFCDCENVQPEDGSRVITRIIEGTEHFVPCDTLITAISEKPDPALREEAQGLRNVWLCGDFLTGPATVVAAVASARSAVEEIKTSL
;
A
#
# COMPACT_ATOMS: atom_id res chain seq x y z
N PHE A 1 16.67 2.36 4.53
CA PHE A 1 16.14 0.96 4.55
C PHE A 1 16.57 0.30 3.25
N GLN A 2 16.28 -0.97 3.03
CA GLN A 2 16.69 -1.67 1.81
C GLN A 2 15.47 -2.18 1.04
N ALA A 3 15.56 -2.19 -0.28
CA ALA A 3 14.53 -2.75 -1.15
C ALA A 3 15.14 -3.80 -2.09
N PRO A 4 14.41 -4.89 -2.39
CA PRO A 4 14.85 -5.85 -3.40
C PRO A 4 14.70 -5.22 -4.80
N VAL A 5 15.74 -5.31 -5.62
CA VAL A 5 15.76 -4.79 -7.00
C VAL A 5 15.82 -5.89 -8.06
N GLU A 6 16.31 -7.08 -7.70
CA GLU A 6 16.41 -8.21 -8.61
C GLU A 6 16.41 -9.53 -7.83
N VAL A 7 15.61 -10.51 -8.25
CA VAL A 7 15.66 -11.88 -7.70
C VAL A 7 16.57 -12.71 -8.61
N LYS A 8 17.53 -13.44 -8.03
CA LYS A 8 18.45 -14.33 -8.75
C LYS A 8 18.37 -15.74 -8.19
N GLU A 9 18.95 -16.69 -8.91
CA GLU A 9 19.15 -18.03 -8.36
C GLU A 9 19.99 -17.94 -7.07
N GLY A 10 19.49 -18.54 -5.99
CA GLY A 10 20.15 -18.59 -4.69
C GLY A 10 20.14 -17.27 -3.88
N GLY A 11 19.39 -16.24 -4.28
CA GLY A 11 19.32 -15.01 -3.49
C GLY A 11 18.62 -13.82 -4.15
N VAL A 12 18.79 -12.65 -3.54
CA VAL A 12 18.15 -11.39 -3.98
C VAL A 12 19.18 -10.27 -3.95
N VAL A 13 19.17 -9.42 -4.98
CA VAL A 13 19.93 -8.17 -4.97
C VAL A 13 19.09 -7.10 -4.29
N PHE A 14 19.66 -6.50 -3.24
CA PHE A 14 19.08 -5.35 -2.55
C PHE A 14 19.85 -4.08 -2.89
N CYS A 15 19.20 -2.94 -2.77
CA CYS A 15 19.82 -1.63 -2.75
C CYS A 15 19.42 -0.87 -1.48
N ASP A 16 20.25 0.07 -1.05
CA ASP A 16 19.87 1.04 -0.04
C ASP A 16 18.87 2.06 -0.62
N CYS A 17 17.94 2.46 0.22
CA CYS A 17 16.90 3.42 -0.12
C CYS A 17 16.74 4.47 0.98
N GLU A 18 16.37 5.67 0.53
CA GLU A 18 15.95 6.78 1.39
C GLU A 18 14.49 7.15 1.11
N ASN A 19 13.82 7.65 2.14
CA ASN A 19 12.51 8.26 2.03
C ASN A 19 12.69 9.75 1.80
N VAL A 20 12.12 10.25 0.71
CA VAL A 20 12.20 11.67 0.33
C VAL A 20 10.81 12.27 0.46
N GLN A 21 10.71 13.37 1.21
CA GLN A 21 9.51 14.19 1.26
C GLN A 21 9.57 15.20 0.11
N PRO A 22 8.67 15.12 -0.88
CA PRO A 22 8.62 16.10 -1.96
C PRO A 22 8.24 17.49 -1.46
N GLU A 23 8.76 18.53 -2.10
CA GLU A 23 8.51 19.94 -1.73
C GLU A 23 7.05 20.37 -1.93
N ASP A 24 6.34 19.71 -2.85
CA ASP A 24 4.92 19.95 -3.14
C ASP A 24 3.97 19.38 -2.06
N GLY A 25 4.50 18.76 -1.01
CA GLY A 25 3.72 18.16 0.08
C GLY A 25 3.05 16.84 -0.30
N SER A 26 3.35 16.27 -1.47
CA SER A 26 2.86 14.95 -1.87
C SER A 26 3.45 13.84 -0.98
N ARG A 27 2.98 12.60 -1.18
CA ARG A 27 3.35 11.46 -0.34
C ARG A 27 4.87 11.21 -0.40
N VAL A 28 5.44 10.78 0.72
CA VAL A 28 6.83 10.32 0.81
C VAL A 28 7.11 9.31 -0.31
N ILE A 29 8.21 9.53 -1.03
CA ILE A 29 8.65 8.68 -2.14
C ILE A 29 9.91 7.92 -1.69
N THR A 30 9.97 6.64 -2.02
CA THR A 30 11.18 5.85 -1.86
C THR A 30 12.12 6.08 -3.04
N ARG A 31 13.35 6.53 -2.76
CA ARG A 31 14.42 6.70 -3.75
C ARG A 31 15.51 5.66 -3.52
N ILE A 32 15.96 5.02 -4.60
CA ILE A 32 17.11 4.12 -4.62
C ILE A 32 18.40 4.95 -4.56
N ILE A 33 19.36 4.51 -3.74
CA ILE A 33 20.71 5.08 -3.70
C ILE A 33 21.57 4.27 -4.68
N GLU A 34 21.90 4.86 -5.83
CA GLU A 34 22.69 4.20 -6.88
C GLU A 34 24.06 3.73 -6.37
N GLY A 35 24.51 2.56 -6.81
CA GLY A 35 25.82 2.00 -6.45
C GLY A 35 25.84 1.26 -5.10
N THR A 36 24.70 1.07 -4.45
CA THR A 36 24.56 0.35 -3.17
C THR A 36 24.05 -1.09 -3.35
N GLU A 37 24.03 -1.58 -4.59
CA GLU A 37 23.54 -2.90 -4.94
C GLU A 37 24.42 -3.99 -4.32
N HIS A 38 23.82 -4.93 -3.60
CA HIS A 38 24.52 -6.08 -3.04
C HIS A 38 23.64 -7.32 -3.04
N PHE A 39 24.26 -8.48 -3.23
CA PHE A 39 23.59 -9.76 -3.26
C PHE A 39 23.45 -10.34 -1.85
N VAL A 40 22.23 -10.71 -1.48
CA VAL A 40 21.89 -11.39 -0.23
C VAL A 40 21.53 -12.84 -0.58
N PRO A 41 22.36 -13.83 -0.21
CA PRO A 41 22.06 -15.24 -0.48
C PRO A 41 20.90 -15.72 0.38
N CYS A 42 19.98 -16.47 -0.22
CA CYS A 42 18.88 -17.13 0.49
C CYS A 42 18.38 -18.36 -0.27
N ASP A 43 18.02 -19.41 0.47
CA ASP A 43 17.38 -20.61 -0.10
C ASP A 43 15.87 -20.45 -0.29
N THR A 44 15.27 -19.43 0.36
CA THR A 44 13.83 -19.20 0.34
C THR A 44 13.54 -17.70 0.43
N LEU A 45 12.68 -17.22 -0.47
CA LEU A 45 12.19 -15.84 -0.50
C LEU A 45 10.67 -15.83 -0.28
N ILE A 46 10.21 -15.04 0.70
CA ILE A 46 8.77 -14.78 0.91
C ILE A 46 8.46 -13.37 0.42
N THR A 47 7.66 -13.26 -0.64
CA THR A 47 7.23 -11.97 -1.20
C THR A 47 5.91 -11.53 -0.59
N ALA A 48 5.95 -10.68 0.43
CA ALA A 48 4.78 -10.10 1.07
C ALA A 48 4.42 -8.74 0.45
N ILE A 49 4.01 -8.76 -0.82
CA ILE A 49 3.80 -7.53 -1.62
C ILE A 49 2.34 -7.07 -1.61
N SER A 50 2.04 -6.10 -0.74
CA SER A 50 0.83 -5.26 -0.77
C SER A 50 -0.50 -6.03 -0.87
N GLU A 51 -1.58 -5.31 -1.12
CA GLU A 51 -2.91 -5.82 -1.46
C GLU A 51 -3.50 -4.90 -2.53
N LYS A 52 -4.40 -5.45 -3.36
CA LYS A 52 -5.09 -4.67 -4.38
C LYS A 52 -6.56 -5.08 -4.42
N PRO A 53 -7.48 -4.21 -3.95
CA PRO A 53 -8.90 -4.43 -4.11
C PRO A 53 -9.27 -4.56 -5.59
N ASP A 54 -10.28 -5.38 -5.89
CA ASP A 54 -10.81 -5.50 -7.25
C ASP A 54 -11.48 -4.17 -7.67
N PRO A 55 -10.95 -3.49 -8.71
CA PRO A 55 -11.52 -2.24 -9.18
C PRO A 55 -12.98 -2.37 -9.64
N ALA A 56 -13.35 -3.51 -10.23
CA ALA A 56 -14.72 -3.72 -10.74
C ALA A 56 -15.73 -3.71 -9.58
N LEU A 57 -15.41 -4.38 -8.47
CA LEU A 57 -16.25 -4.38 -7.28
C LEU A 57 -16.36 -2.99 -6.65
N ARG A 58 -15.27 -2.22 -6.65
CA ARG A 58 -15.28 -0.83 -6.17
C ARG A 58 -16.21 0.04 -7.01
N GLU A 59 -16.13 -0.06 -8.33
CA GLU A 59 -16.97 0.70 -9.27
C GLU A 59 -18.45 0.31 -9.15
N GLU A 60 -18.76 -0.97 -9.06
CA GLU A 60 -20.13 -1.47 -8.89
C GLU A 60 -20.76 -0.99 -7.58
N ALA A 61 -20.01 -0.99 -6.48
CA ALA A 61 -20.51 -0.54 -5.18
C ALA A 61 -20.69 0.98 -5.10
N GLN A 62 -19.89 1.75 -5.85
CA GLN A 62 -19.97 3.21 -5.85
C GLN A 62 -21.29 3.69 -6.47
N GLY A 63 -22.10 4.39 -5.66
CA GLY A 63 -23.35 4.99 -6.10
C GLY A 63 -24.59 4.12 -5.89
N LEU A 64 -24.45 2.91 -5.35
CA LEU A 64 -25.59 2.12 -4.91
C LEU A 64 -26.17 2.70 -3.62
N ARG A 65 -27.51 2.80 -3.57
CA ARG A 65 -28.21 3.22 -2.35
C ARG A 65 -27.96 2.19 -1.25
N ASN A 66 -27.68 2.67 -0.05
CA ASN A 66 -27.42 1.85 1.14
C ASN A 66 -26.15 0.98 1.05
N VAL A 67 -25.16 1.39 0.27
CA VAL A 67 -23.84 0.75 0.19
C VAL A 67 -22.77 1.79 0.48
N TRP A 68 -21.84 1.48 1.37
CA TRP A 68 -20.70 2.34 1.72
C TRP A 68 -19.40 1.56 1.61
N LEU A 69 -18.35 2.24 1.16
CA LEU A 69 -17.00 1.70 1.07
C LEU A 69 -16.15 2.29 2.19
N CYS A 70 -15.31 1.46 2.81
CA CYS A 70 -14.35 1.88 3.84
C CYS A 70 -13.09 1.02 3.79
N GLY A 71 -12.07 1.39 4.58
CA GLY A 71 -10.81 0.66 4.64
C GLY A 71 -10.06 0.69 3.30
N ASP A 72 -9.33 -0.38 3.00
CA ASP A 72 -8.41 -0.42 1.86
C ASP A 72 -9.13 -0.30 0.50
N PHE A 73 -10.42 -0.65 0.42
CA PHE A 73 -11.25 -0.36 -0.76
C PHE A 73 -11.33 1.14 -1.08
N LEU A 74 -11.27 2.01 -0.07
CA LEU A 74 -11.35 3.45 -0.23
C LEU A 74 -9.96 4.10 -0.21
N THR A 75 -9.15 3.77 0.80
CA THR A 75 -7.87 4.46 1.09
C THR A 75 -6.66 3.81 0.43
N GLY A 76 -6.83 2.62 -0.15
CA GLY A 76 -5.72 1.74 -0.48
C GLY A 76 -5.06 1.14 0.76
N PRO A 77 -4.04 0.28 0.56
CA PRO A 77 -3.39 -0.48 1.62
C PRO A 77 -2.88 0.43 2.73
N ALA A 78 -3.40 0.23 3.93
CA ALA A 78 -3.06 1.03 5.09
C ALA A 78 -2.90 0.17 6.36
N THR A 79 -2.70 0.82 7.50
CA THR A 79 -2.70 0.12 8.78
C THR A 79 -4.13 -0.22 9.20
N VAL A 80 -4.29 -1.28 10.01
CA VAL A 80 -5.60 -1.63 10.60
C VAL A 80 -6.25 -0.45 11.31
N VAL A 81 -5.47 0.41 11.97
CA VAL A 81 -5.97 1.60 12.65
C VAL A 81 -6.60 2.58 11.66
N ALA A 82 -5.96 2.80 10.49
CA ALA A 82 -6.49 3.65 9.44
C ALA A 82 -7.78 3.05 8.84
N ALA A 83 -7.82 1.73 8.63
CA ALA A 83 -9.02 1.05 8.15
C ALA A 83 -10.20 1.18 9.12
N VAL A 84 -9.96 0.99 10.43
CA VAL A 84 -10.98 1.19 11.48
C VAL A 84 -11.46 2.64 11.54
N ALA A 85 -10.54 3.61 11.42
CA ALA A 85 -10.90 5.02 11.39
C ALA A 85 -11.80 5.34 10.18
N SER A 86 -11.47 4.81 9.00
CA SER A 86 -12.30 4.94 7.79
C SER A 86 -13.70 4.35 7.98
N ALA A 87 -13.82 3.18 8.61
CA ALA A 87 -15.12 2.58 8.90
C ALA A 87 -15.99 3.45 9.83
N ARG A 88 -15.38 4.12 10.82
CA ARG A 88 -16.12 5.05 11.70
C ARG A 88 -16.70 6.22 10.90
N SER A 89 -15.95 6.77 9.94
CA SER A 89 -16.46 7.82 9.05
C SER A 89 -17.65 7.34 8.22
N ALA A 90 -17.57 6.14 7.64
CA ALA A 90 -18.68 5.55 6.88
C ALA A 90 -19.95 5.38 7.75
N VAL A 91 -19.80 4.98 9.02
CA VAL A 91 -20.95 4.87 9.95
C VAL A 91 -21.58 6.23 10.25
N GLU A 92 -20.80 7.30 10.38
CA GLU A 92 -21.38 8.63 10.55
C GLU A 92 -22.14 9.10 9.30
N GLU A 93 -21.65 8.77 8.10
CA GLU A 93 -22.39 9.02 6.85
C GLU A 93 -23.68 8.21 6.75
N ILE A 94 -23.68 6.95 7.21
CA ILE A 94 -24.90 6.13 7.29
C ILE A 94 -25.94 6.83 8.16
N LYS A 95 -25.55 7.30 9.36
CA LYS A 95 -26.47 7.94 10.30
C LYS A 95 -27.11 9.21 9.76
N THR A 96 -26.39 9.99 8.94
CA THR A 96 -26.90 11.23 8.35
C THR A 96 -27.70 11.00 7.07
N SER A 97 -27.62 9.81 6.48
CA SER A 97 -28.32 9.42 5.25
C SER A 97 -29.65 8.69 5.49
N LEU A 98 -30.01 8.44 6.75
CA LEU A 98 -31.26 7.83 7.22
C LEU A 98 -32.24 8.90 7.69
#